data_AF-X1SKM8-F1
#
_entry.id   AF-X1SKM8-F1
#
_cell.length_a   1.000
_cell.length_b   1.000
_cell.length_c   1.000
_cell.angle_alpha   90.00
_cell.angle_beta   90.00
_cell.angle_gamma   90.00
#
_symmetry.space_group_name_H-M   'P 1'
#
loop_
_entity.id
_entity.type
_entity.pdbx_description
1 polymer ?
#
loop_
_entity_poly.entity_id
_entity_poly.type
_entity_poly.pdbx_seq_one_letter_code
_entity_poly.pdbx_strand_id
1 'polypeptide(L)'
;GLNSPFGDYQFRYDIGRVSDSDENLYFDFDELDALVVESIGVRPDGLVGHLANTGLLIAGDYHPKGLIPTTWRTAWGIGDNPLNFGLVYPLIHYEGNAPEEIPFWYAIPKLDKPYLVWNEKGILVIRDDGTAVVAANGVIVALTGIRIEMHG
;
A
#
# COMPACT_ATOMS: atom_id res chain seq x y z
N GLY A 1 -7.74 6.59 13.02
CA GLY A 1 -6.86 6.06 14.07
C GLY A 1 -6.67 4.56 13.89
N LEU A 2 -5.44 4.06 13.88
CA LEU A 2 -5.09 2.68 13.53
C LEU A 2 -4.75 1.85 14.79
N ASN A 3 -5.76 1.37 15.53
CA ASN A 3 -5.56 0.33 16.54
C ASN A 3 -6.13 -1.01 16.05
N SER A 4 -5.25 -1.98 15.80
CA SER A 4 -5.45 -3.40 16.08
C SER A 4 -4.05 -4.01 16.28
N PRO A 5 -3.68 -4.45 17.49
CA PRO A 5 -2.30 -4.86 17.79
C PRO A 5 -1.85 -6.15 17.08
N PHE A 6 -2.72 -6.78 16.29
CA PHE A 6 -2.44 -7.97 15.46
C PHE A 6 -3.37 -8.06 14.23
N GLY A 7 -3.80 -6.93 13.67
CA GLY A 7 -4.80 -6.92 12.61
C GLY A 7 -4.44 -6.04 11.43
N ASP A 8 -5.10 -6.31 10.32
CA ASP A 8 -4.95 -5.53 9.10
C ASP A 8 -5.37 -4.07 9.34
N TYR A 9 -4.43 -3.15 9.11
CA TYR A 9 -4.73 -1.72 8.97
C TYR A 9 -5.56 -1.52 7.71
N GLN A 10 -6.74 -0.94 7.89
CA GLN A 10 -7.76 -0.76 6.85
C GLN A 10 -7.95 0.72 6.56
N PHE A 11 -8.11 1.06 5.28
CA PHE A 11 -8.36 2.41 4.80
C PHE A 11 -9.85 2.57 4.50
N ARG A 12 -10.63 2.77 5.56
CA ARG A 12 -12.09 2.77 5.51
C ARG A 12 -12.70 4.05 6.06
N TYR A 13 -13.49 4.72 5.25
CA TYR A 13 -14.15 5.97 5.64
C TYR A 13 -15.31 5.72 6.61
N ASP A 14 -16.14 4.71 6.34
CA ASP A 14 -17.35 4.38 7.10
C ASP A 14 -17.10 4.05 8.57
N ILE A 15 -15.91 3.54 8.90
CA ILE A 15 -15.47 3.25 10.28
C ILE A 15 -14.42 4.24 10.81
N GLY A 16 -14.25 5.40 10.16
CA GLY A 16 -13.39 6.50 10.61
C GLY A 16 -11.89 6.19 10.63
N ARG A 17 -11.42 5.32 9.72
CA ARG A 17 -10.00 4.98 9.59
C ARG A 17 -9.26 5.94 8.65
N VAL A 18 -9.97 6.56 7.71
CA VAL A 18 -9.52 7.70 6.88
C VAL A 18 -10.42 8.92 7.09
N SER A 19 -9.91 10.10 6.76
CA SER A 19 -10.60 11.38 7.00
C SER A 19 -11.54 11.79 5.88
N ASP A 20 -11.26 11.35 4.66
CA ASP A 20 -12.04 11.67 3.46
C ASP A 20 -12.59 10.39 2.83
N SER A 21 -13.78 10.48 2.22
CA SER A 21 -14.36 9.39 1.45
C SER A 21 -13.52 9.05 0.22
N ASP A 22 -12.79 10.02 -0.32
CA ASP A 22 -11.90 9.82 -1.46
C ASP A 22 -10.63 9.01 -1.10
N GLU A 23 -10.33 8.87 0.20
CA GLU A 23 -9.23 8.05 0.73
C GLU A 23 -9.67 6.59 1.00
N ASN A 24 -10.92 6.25 0.71
CA ASN A 24 -11.48 4.94 1.00
C ASN A 24 -10.95 3.88 0.02
N LEU A 25 -10.20 2.90 0.53
CA LEU A 25 -9.71 1.74 -0.23
C LEU A 25 -10.44 0.46 0.15
N TYR A 26 -11.74 0.59 0.43
CA TYR A 26 -12.70 -0.49 0.61
C TYR A 26 -13.73 -0.44 -0.52
N PHE A 27 -13.86 -1.54 -1.23
CA PHE A 27 -14.67 -1.68 -2.43
C PHE A 27 -15.77 -2.70 -2.14
N ASP A 28 -17.01 -2.25 -2.11
CA ASP A 28 -18.20 -3.07 -1.92
C ASP A 28 -18.97 -3.08 -3.24
N PHE A 29 -18.54 -3.97 -4.15
CA PHE A 29 -19.12 -4.06 -5.47
C PHE A 29 -20.11 -5.20 -5.57
N ASP A 30 -21.20 -4.93 -6.29
CA ASP A 30 -22.20 -5.92 -6.66
C ASP A 30 -21.85 -6.57 -8.02
N GLU A 31 -22.83 -7.16 -8.68
CA GLU A 31 -22.66 -7.81 -9.98
C GLU A 31 -22.42 -6.82 -11.14
N LEU A 32 -22.72 -5.53 -10.97
CA LEU A 32 -22.67 -4.51 -12.02
C LEU A 32 -21.38 -3.66 -11.96
N ASP A 33 -20.71 -3.62 -10.82
CA ASP A 33 -19.45 -2.90 -10.64
C ASP A 33 -18.27 -3.87 -10.49
N ALA A 34 -17.15 -3.56 -11.12
CA ALA A 34 -15.90 -4.28 -10.90
C ALA A 34 -14.69 -3.35 -10.91
N LEU A 35 -13.63 -3.76 -10.22
CA LEU A 35 -12.33 -3.09 -10.24
C LEU A 35 -11.23 -4.09 -10.54
N VAL A 36 -10.45 -3.79 -11.58
CA VAL A 36 -9.18 -4.44 -11.86
C VAL A 36 -8.07 -3.59 -11.25
N VAL A 37 -7.50 -4.04 -10.13
CA VAL A 37 -6.36 -3.39 -9.48
C VAL A 37 -5.08 -3.75 -10.22
N GLU A 38 -4.36 -2.75 -10.72
CA GLU A 38 -3.15 -2.94 -11.55
C GLU A 38 -1.85 -2.61 -10.84
N SER A 39 -1.88 -1.60 -9.95
CA SER A 39 -0.69 -1.11 -9.27
C SER A 39 -1.03 -0.71 -7.83
N ILE A 40 -0.09 -0.96 -6.93
CA ILE A 40 -0.17 -0.54 -5.53
C ILE A 40 1.14 0.12 -5.16
N GLY A 41 1.06 1.30 -4.55
CA GLY A 41 2.17 2.01 -3.95
C GLY A 41 1.96 2.12 -2.44
N VAL A 42 2.96 1.76 -1.66
CA VAL A 42 2.95 1.93 -0.20
C VAL A 42 4.32 2.40 0.25
N ARG A 43 4.36 3.47 1.03
CA ARG A 43 5.58 3.94 1.69
C ARG A 43 5.27 4.56 3.05
N PRO A 44 6.23 4.57 3.98
CA PRO A 44 6.07 5.38 5.19
C PRO A 44 6.04 6.87 4.85
N ASP A 45 5.33 7.63 5.69
CA ASP A 45 5.40 9.08 5.71
C ASP A 45 6.40 9.53 6.78
N GLY A 46 7.70 9.44 6.46
CA GLY A 46 8.80 9.79 7.36
C GLY A 46 9.88 8.71 7.49
N LEU A 47 10.76 8.85 8.48
CA LEU A 47 12.00 8.07 8.62
C LEU A 47 11.83 6.66 9.22
N VAL A 48 10.70 6.37 9.86
CA VAL A 48 10.46 5.06 10.51
C VAL A 48 9.07 4.56 10.15
N GLY A 49 9.01 3.61 9.22
CA GLY A 49 7.81 2.86 8.90
C GLY A 49 7.84 1.49 9.57
N HIS A 50 7.03 1.25 10.59
CA HIS A 50 6.81 -0.09 11.15
C HIS A 50 5.87 -0.90 10.25
N LEU A 51 6.16 -0.94 8.95
CA LEU A 51 5.41 -1.68 7.94
C LEU A 51 6.05 -3.05 7.76
N ALA A 52 5.25 -4.08 7.51
CA ALA A 52 5.76 -5.41 7.18
C ALA A 52 5.23 -5.94 5.87
N ASN A 53 3.92 -5.91 5.69
CA ASN A 53 3.28 -6.52 4.54
C ASN A 53 2.05 -5.73 4.09
N THR A 54 1.78 -5.78 2.80
CA THR A 54 0.61 -5.18 2.15
C THR A 54 -0.08 -6.20 1.25
N GLY A 55 -1.39 -6.13 1.13
CA GLY A 55 -2.12 -6.89 0.13
C GLY A 55 -3.54 -6.41 -0.06
N LEU A 56 -4.27 -7.14 -0.89
CA LEU A 56 -5.71 -7.00 -1.03
C LEU A 56 -6.39 -8.16 -0.29
N LEU A 57 -7.38 -7.88 0.53
CA LEU A 57 -8.29 -8.88 1.08
C LEU A 57 -9.55 -8.87 0.22
N ILE A 58 -9.73 -9.90 -0.61
CA ILE A 58 -10.84 -10.01 -1.58
C ILE A 58 -11.62 -11.26 -1.22
N ALA A 59 -12.93 -11.13 -1.00
CA ALA A 59 -13.79 -12.23 -0.55
C ALA A 59 -13.29 -12.96 0.72
N GLY A 60 -12.55 -12.26 1.58
CA GLY A 60 -11.94 -12.82 2.79
C GLY A 60 -10.59 -13.52 2.59
N ASP A 61 -10.07 -13.57 1.36
CA ASP A 61 -8.76 -14.16 1.03
C ASP A 61 -7.71 -13.12 0.66
N TYR A 62 -6.48 -13.34 1.10
CA TYR A 62 -5.35 -12.47 0.80
C TYR A 62 -4.83 -12.66 -0.63
N HIS A 63 -4.60 -11.54 -1.30
CA HIS A 63 -4.13 -11.43 -2.65
C HIS A 63 -2.92 -10.48 -2.70
N PRO A 64 -1.71 -10.99 -3.00
CA PRO A 64 -1.36 -12.42 -3.09
C PRO A 64 -1.49 -13.15 -1.74
N LYS A 65 -1.59 -14.49 -1.75
CA LYS A 65 -1.72 -15.33 -0.54
C LYS A 65 -0.55 -15.21 0.45
N GLY A 66 0.60 -14.71 0.01
CA GLY A 66 1.77 -14.43 0.85
C GLY A 66 1.93 -12.97 1.27
N LEU A 67 1.02 -12.09 0.81
CA LEU A 67 1.18 -10.63 0.84
C LEU A 67 2.46 -10.16 0.13
N ILE A 68 2.60 -8.85 -0.01
CA ILE A 68 3.78 -8.21 -0.59
C ILE A 68 4.55 -7.57 0.58
N PRO A 69 5.85 -7.87 0.74
CA PRO A 69 6.64 -7.24 1.79
C PRO A 69 6.69 -5.74 1.56
N THR A 70 6.47 -4.96 2.62
CA THR A 70 6.53 -3.49 2.62
C THR A 70 7.41 -2.94 3.72
N THR A 71 8.31 -3.79 4.22
CA THR A 71 9.27 -3.44 5.27
C THR A 71 10.14 -2.25 4.90
N TRP A 72 10.19 -1.27 5.81
CA TRP A 72 11.15 -0.19 5.77
C TRP A 72 12.44 -0.62 6.49
N ARG A 73 13.55 -0.70 5.76
CA ARG A 73 14.84 -1.08 6.38
C ARG A 73 15.50 0.13 7.04
N THR A 74 15.89 -0.01 8.30
CA THR A 74 16.71 0.97 9.03
C THR A 74 18.22 0.67 8.92
N ALA A 75 19.02 1.73 9.07
CA ALA A 75 20.47 1.85 9.14
C ALA A 75 21.28 2.11 7.84
N TRP A 76 21.00 1.49 6.68
CA TRP A 76 21.87 1.68 5.47
C TRP A 76 21.12 1.71 4.13
N GLY A 77 19.82 2.02 4.16
CA GLY A 77 19.05 2.65 3.09
C GLY A 77 19.13 2.11 1.66
N ILE A 78 18.69 0.86 1.48
CA ILE A 78 17.68 0.53 0.45
C ILE A 78 16.67 -0.35 1.20
N GLY A 79 15.44 0.11 1.33
CA GLY A 79 14.34 -0.73 1.79
C GLY A 79 13.92 -1.62 0.63
N ASP A 80 13.94 -2.93 0.82
CA ASP A 80 13.41 -3.94 -0.11
C ASP A 80 11.87 -3.86 -0.20
N ASN A 81 11.31 -2.66 -0.24
CA ASN A 81 9.90 -2.42 -0.41
C ASN A 81 9.61 -2.29 -1.92
N PRO A 82 9.19 -3.37 -2.60
CA PRO A 82 8.82 -3.34 -4.01
C PRO A 82 7.64 -2.42 -4.31
N LEU A 83 6.91 -1.96 -3.28
CA LEU A 83 5.77 -1.04 -3.42
C LEU A 83 6.16 0.44 -3.21
N ASN A 84 7.43 0.76 -3.00
CA ASN A 84 7.84 2.15 -2.81
C ASN A 84 7.61 2.98 -4.09
N PHE A 85 7.19 4.25 -3.94
CA PHE A 85 6.83 5.10 -5.07
C PHE A 85 6.98 6.60 -4.75
N GLY A 86 6.92 7.44 -5.78
CA GLY A 86 7.03 8.89 -5.68
C GLY A 86 8.47 9.35 -5.50
N LEU A 87 8.64 10.47 -4.78
CA LEU A 87 9.95 11.05 -4.48
C LEU A 87 10.69 10.16 -3.47
N VAL A 88 11.81 9.62 -3.90
CA VAL A 88 12.69 8.80 -3.08
C VAL A 88 14.08 9.42 -3.10
N TYR A 89 14.70 9.52 -1.94
CA TYR A 89 16.10 9.89 -1.81
C TYR A 89 16.95 8.60 -1.83
N PRO A 90 17.54 8.22 -2.97
CA PRO A 90 18.46 7.10 -3.05
C PRO A 90 19.74 7.34 -2.25
N LEU A 91 20.36 6.24 -1.82
CA LEU A 91 21.77 6.16 -1.42
C LEU A 91 22.65 5.56 -2.54
N ILE A 92 22.17 5.59 -3.79
CA ILE A 92 23.01 5.18 -4.92
C ILE A 92 24.07 6.26 -5.04
N HIS A 93 25.28 5.95 -4.55
CA HIS A 93 26.61 6.41 -4.95
C HIS A 93 27.56 6.48 -3.73
N TYR A 94 27.98 5.32 -3.21
CA TYR A 94 29.17 5.25 -2.32
C TYR A 94 30.47 4.95 -3.09
N GLU A 95 30.44 5.01 -4.43
CA GLU A 95 31.66 4.98 -5.23
C GLU A 95 31.98 6.41 -5.70
N GLY A 96 32.51 7.21 -4.78
CA GLY A 96 33.18 8.48 -5.08
C GLY A 96 32.28 9.73 -5.10
N ASN A 97 32.13 10.39 -3.94
CA ASN A 97 31.76 11.81 -3.81
C ASN A 97 30.53 12.32 -4.58
N ALA A 98 29.56 11.46 -4.92
CA ALA A 98 28.29 11.97 -5.43
C ALA A 98 27.47 12.53 -4.26
N PRO A 99 26.78 13.67 -4.44
CA PRO A 99 25.99 14.28 -3.38
C PRO A 99 24.87 13.33 -2.93
N GLU A 100 24.72 13.18 -1.61
CA GLU A 100 23.79 12.29 -0.89
C GLU A 100 22.29 12.60 -1.12
N GLU A 101 21.96 13.40 -2.13
CA GLU A 101 20.68 14.09 -2.25
C GLU A 101 20.06 14.02 -3.64
N ILE A 102 20.54 13.20 -4.59
CA ILE A 102 19.95 13.16 -5.94
C ILE A 102 18.55 12.54 -5.84
N PRO A 103 17.44 13.30 -5.96
CA PRO A 103 16.12 12.71 -5.83
C PRO A 103 15.81 11.84 -7.04
N PHE A 104 15.31 10.62 -6.82
CA PHE A 104 14.67 9.84 -7.87
C PHE A 104 13.16 9.88 -7.71
N TRP A 105 12.48 9.78 -8.85
CA TRP A 105 11.04 9.61 -8.89
C TRP A 105 10.71 8.21 -9.38
N TYR A 106 10.00 7.44 -8.57
CA TYR A 106 9.49 6.13 -8.93
C TYR A 106 7.99 6.22 -9.24
N ALA A 107 7.57 5.62 -10.36
CA ALA A 107 6.15 5.43 -10.64
C ALA A 107 5.54 4.46 -9.61
N ILE A 108 4.21 4.46 -9.48
CA ILE A 108 3.51 3.44 -8.70
C ILE A 108 3.80 2.08 -9.35
N PRO A 109 4.38 1.12 -8.61
CA PRO A 109 4.80 -0.14 -9.19
C PRO A 109 3.59 -0.99 -9.56
N LYS A 110 3.65 -1.56 -10.77
CA LYS A 110 2.66 -2.53 -11.24
C LYS A 110 2.78 -3.81 -10.45
N LEU A 111 1.65 -4.43 -10.17
CA LEU A 111 1.60 -5.77 -9.63
C LEU A 111 2.01 -6.79 -10.70
N ASP A 112 2.63 -7.89 -10.28
CA ASP A 112 3.01 -9.00 -11.19
C ASP A 112 1.82 -9.55 -11.98
N LYS A 113 0.62 -9.44 -11.40
CA LYS A 113 -0.65 -9.72 -12.02
C LYS A 113 -1.70 -8.77 -11.46
N PRO A 114 -2.68 -8.34 -12.26
CA PRO A 114 -3.80 -7.57 -11.73
C PRO A 114 -4.71 -8.46 -10.87
N TYR A 115 -5.45 -7.83 -9.95
CA TYR A 115 -6.46 -8.50 -9.13
C TYR A 115 -7.85 -7.93 -9.41
N LEU A 116 -8.83 -8.81 -9.55
CA LEU A 116 -10.23 -8.45 -9.80
C LEU A 116 -11.01 -8.43 -8.49
N VAL A 117 -11.71 -7.34 -8.23
CA VAL A 117 -12.78 -7.23 -7.23
C VAL A 117 -14.10 -7.12 -8.01
N TRP A 118 -14.99 -8.11 -7.89
CA TRP A 118 -16.28 -8.16 -8.57
C TRP A 118 -17.24 -9.06 -7.80
N ASN A 119 -18.49 -8.61 -7.62
CA ASN A 119 -19.54 -9.30 -6.86
C ASN A 119 -19.08 -9.76 -5.46
N GLU A 120 -18.11 -9.03 -4.90
CA GLU A 120 -17.40 -9.38 -3.68
C GLU A 120 -16.80 -8.10 -3.06
N LYS A 121 -16.49 -8.19 -1.77
CA LYS A 121 -15.80 -7.12 -1.04
C LYS A 121 -14.31 -7.21 -1.24
N GLY A 122 -13.68 -6.08 -1.56
CA GLY A 122 -12.23 -5.93 -1.65
C GLY A 122 -11.72 -4.82 -0.74
N ILE A 123 -10.57 -5.01 -0.10
CA ILE A 123 -9.93 -3.96 0.70
C ILE A 123 -8.41 -4.02 0.63
N LEU A 124 -7.77 -2.86 0.52
CA LEU A 124 -6.32 -2.76 0.71
C LEU A 124 -5.99 -2.79 2.21
N VAL A 125 -5.05 -3.67 2.56
CA VAL A 125 -4.62 -3.90 3.93
C VAL A 125 -3.12 -3.77 4.08
N ILE A 126 -2.70 -3.27 5.25
CA ILE A 126 -1.30 -3.19 5.66
C ILE A 126 -1.14 -3.86 7.04
N ARG A 127 0.00 -4.50 7.28
CA ARG A 127 0.39 -5.06 8.58
C ARG A 127 1.67 -4.42 9.08
N ASP A 128 1.79 -4.26 10.40
CA ASP A 128 3.05 -3.90 11.03
C ASP A 128 4.01 -5.08 11.19
N ASP A 129 5.24 -4.76 11.55
CA ASP A 129 6.34 -5.69 11.81
C ASP A 129 6.33 -6.29 13.23
N GLY A 130 5.31 -6.00 14.04
CA GLY A 130 5.21 -6.41 15.43
C GLY A 130 6.16 -5.69 16.39
N THR A 131 6.99 -4.75 15.90
CA THR A 131 7.94 -3.99 16.72
C THR A 131 7.28 -2.74 17.29
N ALA A 132 6.48 -2.04 16.49
CA ALA A 132 5.60 -0.98 16.96
C ALA A 132 4.38 -0.81 16.05
N VAL A 133 3.36 -0.12 16.56
CA VAL A 133 2.19 0.23 15.76
C VAL A 133 2.57 1.24 14.68
N VAL A 134 1.94 1.14 13.50
CA VAL A 134 2.06 2.18 12.47
C VAL A 134 1.46 3.48 13.01
N ALA A 135 2.25 4.55 12.99
CA ALA A 135 1.80 5.85 13.47
C ALA A 135 0.56 6.33 12.69
N ALA A 136 -0.32 7.07 13.36
CA ALA A 136 -1.42 7.76 12.68
C ALA A 136 -0.84 8.70 11.60
N ASN A 137 -1.42 8.66 10.40
CA ASN A 137 -0.93 9.37 9.22
C ASN A 137 0.53 9.03 8.85
N GLY A 138 1.06 7.90 9.32
CA GLY A 138 2.45 7.49 9.10
C GLY A 138 2.68 6.70 7.81
N VAL A 139 1.68 6.60 6.94
CA VAL A 139 1.74 5.82 5.70
C VAL A 139 1.07 6.58 4.57
N ILE A 140 1.70 6.52 3.40
CA ILE A 140 1.15 7.03 2.15
C ILE A 140 0.90 5.83 1.24
N VAL A 141 -0.32 5.74 0.74
CA VAL A 141 -0.80 4.65 -0.12
C VAL A 141 -1.33 5.23 -1.41
N ALA A 142 -1.07 4.55 -2.52
CA ALA A 142 -1.71 4.80 -3.80
C ALA A 142 -2.15 3.49 -4.44
N LEU A 143 -3.27 3.51 -5.14
CA LEU A 143 -3.79 2.37 -5.90
C LEU A 143 -4.22 2.86 -7.27
N THR A 144 -3.85 2.15 -8.32
CA THR A 144 -4.38 2.39 -9.67
C THR A 144 -5.12 1.17 -10.16
N GLY A 145 -6.23 1.39 -10.85
CA GLY A 145 -7.00 0.31 -11.46
C GLY A 145 -7.98 0.81 -12.49
N ILE A 146 -8.63 -0.16 -13.14
CA ILE A 146 -9.67 0.07 -14.14
C ILE A 146 -11.01 -0.29 -13.48
N ARG A 147 -11.89 0.70 -13.36
CA ARG A 147 -13.29 0.45 -12.97
C ARG A 147 -14.08 0.03 -14.21
N ILE A 148 -14.89 -1.00 -14.06
CA ILE A 148 -15.80 -1.51 -15.09
C ILE A 148 -17.21 -1.34 -14.53
N GLU A 149 -18.05 -0.63 -15.28
CA GLU A 149 -19.47 -0.42 -14.97
C GLU A 149 -20.28 -1.16 -16.05
N MET A 150 -21.08 -2.13 -15.63
CA MET A 150 -21.89 -2.95 -16.53
C MET A 150 -23.33 -2.42 -16.60
N HIS A 151 -23.95 -2.57 -17.77
CA HIS A 151 -25.37 -2.30 -17.94
C HIS A 151 -26.13 -3.64 -18.02
N GLY A 152 -27.18 -3.77 -17.20
CA GLY A 152 -28.13 -4.89 -17.25
C GLY A 152 -29.20 -4.73 -18.33
#